data_AF-A0A2D4IXE5-F1
#
_entry.id   AF-A0A2D4IXE5-F1
#
_cell.length_a   1.000
_cell.length_b   1.000
_cell.length_c   1.000
_cell.angle_alpha   90.00
_cell.angle_beta   90.00
_cell.angle_gamma   90.00
#
_symmetry.space_group_name_H-M   'P 1'
#
loop_
_entity.id
_entity.type
_entity.pdbx_description
1 polymer ?
#
loop_
_entity_poly.entity_id
_entity_poly.type
_entity_poly.pdbx_seq_one_letter_code
_entity_poly.pdbx_strand_id
1 'polypeptide(L)'
;CKQLGLTKRKHWNFHQNMQVHWDFHCEYNEALENSAMYCIVIRYTVEIINWTQAELDSLDRKTKKLMTIHYVLHPRSDVDRLYLPRKAGGKGLFQGKQTLKEEKHALADYEKTMLTSFDGSQQ
;
A
#
# COMPACT_ATOMS: atom_id res chain seq x y z
N CYS A 1 -31.11 39.39 12.10
CA CYS A 1 -30.50 38.62 13.19
C CYS A 1 -29.15 38.04 12.75
N LYS A 2 -28.11 38.39 13.52
CA LYS A 2 -26.73 37.85 13.58
C LYS A 2 -25.81 38.00 12.34
N GLN A 3 -25.04 39.09 12.42
CA GLN A 3 -23.75 39.34 11.79
C GLN A 3 -22.72 38.25 12.12
N LEU A 4 -21.90 37.85 11.14
CA LEU A 4 -20.44 37.58 11.23
C LEU A 4 -19.94 37.62 9.77
N GLY A 5 -19.35 38.69 9.25
CA GLY A 5 -18.02 39.17 9.66
C GLY A 5 -17.02 38.88 8.53
N LEU A 6 -17.23 39.48 7.35
CA LEU A 6 -16.22 39.55 6.30
C LEU A 6 -15.04 40.38 6.80
N THR A 7 -13.97 39.76 7.30
CA THR A 7 -12.71 40.47 7.53
C THR A 7 -11.48 39.60 7.32
N LYS A 8 -10.57 40.16 6.53
CA LYS A 8 -9.12 39.90 6.43
C LYS A 8 -8.69 38.76 5.51
N ARG A 9 -8.53 39.16 4.23
CA ARG A 9 -7.33 38.93 3.40
C ARG A 9 -6.15 38.47 4.27
N LYS A 10 -5.88 37.16 4.33
CA LYS A 10 -4.67 36.64 4.98
C LYS A 10 -3.58 36.54 3.93
N HIS A 11 -2.57 37.36 4.13
CA HIS A 11 -1.23 37.26 3.59
C HIS A 11 -0.81 35.78 3.56
N TRP A 12 -0.48 35.26 2.39
CA TRP A 12 -0.01 33.88 2.22
C TRP A 12 1.35 33.75 2.91
N ASN A 13 1.38 33.17 4.10
CA ASN A 13 2.63 32.81 4.76
C ASN A 13 3.20 31.58 4.05
N PHE A 14 4.22 31.81 3.21
CA PHE A 14 4.98 30.78 2.49
C PHE A 14 5.43 29.62 3.42
N HIS A 15 5.76 29.92 4.68
CA HIS A 15 6.10 28.91 5.70
C HIS A 15 4.94 28.01 6.13
N GLN A 16 3.72 28.53 6.24
CA GLN A 16 2.57 27.69 6.59
C GLN A 16 2.22 26.73 5.46
N ASN A 17 2.39 27.16 4.21
CA ASN A 17 2.16 26.31 3.04
C ASN A 17 3.21 25.18 2.92
N MET A 18 4.45 25.43 3.37
CA MET A 18 5.48 24.39 3.45
C MET A 18 5.14 23.37 4.54
N GLN A 19 4.62 23.81 5.70
CA GLN A 19 4.24 22.91 6.80
C GLN A 19 3.10 21.96 6.43
N VAL A 20 1.97 22.45 5.90
CA VAL A 20 0.88 21.54 5.45
C VAL A 20 1.30 20.64 4.29
N HIS A 21 2.19 21.10 3.40
CA HIS A 21 2.74 20.26 2.34
C HIS A 21 3.65 19.16 2.91
N TRP A 22 4.46 19.46 3.92
CA TRP A 22 5.30 18.49 4.63
C TRP A 22 4.49 17.53 5.50
N ASP A 23 3.47 18.00 6.22
CA ASP A 23 2.58 17.17 7.03
C ASP A 23 1.81 16.17 6.14
N PHE A 24 1.30 16.62 4.98
CA PHE A 24 0.67 15.75 3.98
C PHE A 24 1.66 14.76 3.35
N HIS A 25 2.93 15.16 3.15
CA HIS A 25 3.99 14.28 2.64
C HIS A 25 4.45 13.25 3.68
N CYS A 26 4.48 13.64 4.96
CA CYS A 26 4.86 12.80 6.09
C CYS A 26 3.79 11.74 6.36
N GLU A 27 2.50 12.11 6.38
CA GLU A 27 1.39 11.18 6.53
C GLU A 27 1.20 10.28 5.29
N TYR A 28 1.50 10.80 4.09
CA TYR A 28 1.56 9.99 2.87
C TYR A 28 2.68 8.95 2.93
N ASN A 29 3.86 9.35 3.45
CA ASN A 29 4.97 8.42 3.68
C ASN A 29 4.62 7.40 4.76
N GLU A 30 3.97 7.78 5.86
CA GLU A 30 3.54 6.85 6.91
C GLU A 30 2.49 5.85 6.40
N ALA A 31 1.54 6.27 5.55
CA ALA A 31 0.58 5.37 4.91
C ALA A 31 1.22 4.41 3.90
N LEU A 32 2.23 4.88 3.16
CA LEU A 32 3.03 4.04 2.27
C LEU A 32 3.95 3.09 3.04
N GLU A 33 4.56 3.55 4.13
CA GLU A 33 5.36 2.74 5.06
C GLU A 33 4.49 1.66 5.69
N ASN A 34 3.25 1.98 6.07
CA ASN A 34 2.28 0.99 6.54
C ASN A 34 1.93 -0.05 5.45
N SER A 35 1.78 0.38 4.19
CA SER A 35 1.57 -0.56 3.08
C SER A 35 2.81 -1.40 2.75
N ALA A 36 4.01 -0.81 2.84
CA ALA A 36 5.28 -1.49 2.57
C ALA A 36 5.60 -2.49 3.68
N MET A 37 5.39 -2.12 4.94
CA MET A 37 5.44 -3.00 6.09
C MET A 37 4.48 -4.18 5.91
N TYR A 38 3.24 -3.93 5.46
CA TYR A 38 2.28 -4.99 5.20
C TYR A 38 2.75 -5.97 4.11
N CYS A 39 3.31 -5.44 3.02
CA CYS A 39 3.91 -6.24 1.95
C CYS A 39 4.99 -7.19 2.51
N ILE A 40 5.89 -6.65 3.32
CA ILE A 40 6.98 -7.39 3.95
C ILE A 40 6.42 -8.53 4.83
N VAL A 41 5.45 -8.23 5.71
CA VAL A 41 4.86 -9.22 6.62
C VAL A 41 4.20 -10.36 5.85
N ILE A 42 3.45 -10.08 4.79
CA ILE A 42 2.83 -11.14 3.97
C ILE A 42 3.91 -12.04 3.36
N ARG A 43 4.94 -11.47 2.72
CA ARG A 43 5.98 -12.26 2.04
C ARG A 43 6.65 -13.24 2.98
N TYR A 44 7.01 -12.80 4.20
CA TYR A 44 7.64 -13.67 5.19
C TYR A 44 6.70 -14.73 5.79
N THR A 45 5.39 -14.50 5.79
CA THR A 45 4.41 -15.39 6.44
C THR A 45 3.63 -16.26 5.46
N VAL A 46 3.90 -16.18 4.15
CA VAL A 46 3.24 -16.95 3.08
C VAL A 46 3.17 -18.45 3.37
N GLU A 47 4.26 -19.03 3.84
CA GLU A 47 4.36 -20.49 4.09
C GLU A 47 3.91 -20.88 5.49
N ILE A 48 4.13 -20.00 6.46
CA ILE A 48 3.85 -20.27 7.88
C ILE A 48 2.35 -20.12 8.16
N ILE A 49 1.72 -19.11 7.56
CA ILE A 49 0.33 -18.76 7.79
C ILE A 49 -0.46 -18.98 6.49
N ASN A 50 -1.50 -19.81 6.58
CA ASN A 50 -2.44 -20.01 5.49
C ASN A 50 -3.37 -18.80 5.35
N TRP A 51 -2.91 -17.75 4.68
CA TRP A 51 -3.71 -16.57 4.37
C TRP A 51 -4.92 -16.93 3.52
N THR A 52 -6.12 -16.68 4.04
CA THR A 52 -7.35 -16.82 3.27
C THR A 52 -7.61 -15.56 2.42
N GLN A 53 -8.31 -15.72 1.29
CA GLN A 53 -8.66 -14.56 0.45
C GLN A 53 -9.50 -13.52 1.19
N ALA A 54 -10.36 -13.96 2.13
CA ALA A 54 -11.21 -13.10 2.92
C ALA A 54 -10.42 -12.24 3.91
N GLU A 55 -9.38 -12.79 4.53
CA GLU A 55 -8.49 -12.04 5.43
C GLU A 55 -7.72 -10.96 4.69
N LEU A 56 -7.20 -11.28 3.50
CA LEU A 56 -6.50 -10.32 2.65
C LEU A 56 -7.42 -9.18 2.21
N ASP A 57 -8.66 -9.49 1.83
CA ASP A 57 -9.64 -8.46 1.50
C ASP A 57 -10.04 -7.62 2.71
N SER A 58 -10.18 -8.24 3.89
CA SER A 58 -10.47 -7.54 5.13
C SER A 58 -9.37 -6.54 5.46
N LEU A 59 -8.12 -6.96 5.29
CA LEU A 59 -6.97 -6.13 5.56
C LEU A 59 -6.84 -5.00 4.53
N ASP A 60 -7.00 -5.30 3.24
CA ASP A 60 -7.02 -4.29 2.18
C ASP A 60 -8.11 -3.22 2.42
N ARG A 61 -9.32 -3.62 2.85
CA ARG A 61 -10.39 -2.69 3.25
C ARG A 61 -9.98 -1.83 4.44
N LYS A 62 -9.32 -2.40 5.45
CA LYS A 62 -8.82 -1.64 6.61
C LYS A 62 -7.77 -0.60 6.19
N THR A 63 -6.81 -1.00 5.34
CA THR A 63 -5.79 -0.10 4.80
C THR A 63 -6.43 1.06 4.03
N LYS A 64 -7.36 0.78 3.10
CA LYS A 64 -8.08 1.82 2.37
C LYS A 64 -8.89 2.74 3.29
N LYS A 65 -9.53 2.19 4.32
CA LYS A 65 -10.27 2.97 5.31
C LYS A 65 -9.34 3.91 6.07
N LEU A 66 -8.18 3.44 6.52
CA LEU A 66 -7.17 4.28 7.16
C LEU A 66 -6.68 5.37 6.22
N MET A 67 -6.30 5.03 4.99
CA MET A 67 -5.90 6.03 3.98
C MET A 67 -6.99 7.08 3.70
N THR A 68 -8.26 6.68 3.78
CA THR A 68 -9.38 7.61 3.61
C THR A 68 -9.57 8.52 4.83
N ILE A 69 -9.44 7.98 6.04
CA ILE A 69 -9.52 8.75 7.29
C ILE A 69 -8.41 9.78 7.38
N HIS A 70 -7.20 9.42 6.93
CA HIS A 70 -6.03 10.29 6.89
C HIS A 70 -5.95 11.15 5.62
N TYR A 71 -7.03 11.26 4.84
CA TYR A 71 -7.10 12.09 3.62
C TYR A 71 -6.06 11.78 2.52
N VAL A 72 -5.31 10.67 2.64
CA VAL A 72 -4.36 10.15 1.65
C VAL A 72 -5.08 9.65 0.40
N LEU A 73 -6.27 9.08 0.60
CA LEU A 73 -7.12 8.54 -0.46
C LEU A 73 -8.50 9.18 -0.42
N HIS A 74 -8.96 9.74 -1.54
CA HIS A 74 -10.31 10.27 -1.61
C HIS A 74 -11.33 9.09 -1.59
N PRO A 75 -12.46 9.17 -0.86
CA PRO A 75 -13.44 8.07 -0.77
C PRO A 75 -14.00 7.59 -2.12
N ARG A 76 -14.04 8.49 -3.11
CA ARG A 76 -14.47 8.21 -4.50
C ARG A 76 -13.31 8.08 -5.47
N SER A 77 -12.09 7.88 -4.97
CA SER A 77 -10.94 7.66 -5.85
C SER A 77 -11.08 6.33 -6.59
N ASP A 78 -10.49 6.29 -7.77
CA ASP A 78 -10.38 5.06 -8.55
C ASP A 78 -9.50 4.04 -7.79
N VAL A 79 -10.10 2.89 -7.49
CA VAL A 79 -9.49 1.79 -6.76
C VAL A 79 -8.48 1.05 -7.63
N ASP A 80 -8.70 0.95 -8.93
CA ASP A 80 -7.80 0.21 -9.83
C ASP A 80 -6.47 0.96 -9.99
N ARG A 81 -6.55 2.29 -10.06
CA ARG A 81 -5.37 3.17 -10.09
C ARG A 81 -4.49 3.06 -8.84
N LEU A 82 -5.04 2.59 -7.73
CA LEU A 82 -4.30 2.43 -6.47
C LEU A 82 -3.17 1.41 -6.62
N TYR A 83 -3.44 0.28 -7.28
CA TYR A 83 -2.50 -0.83 -7.45
C TYR A 83 -1.62 -0.72 -8.68
N LEU A 84 -1.99 0.14 -9.64
CA LEU A 84 -1.15 0.38 -10.80
C LEU A 84 0.22 0.93 -10.40
N PRO A 85 1.32 0.47 -11.02
CA PRO A 85 2.65 0.95 -10.70
C PRO A 85 2.77 2.44 -11.03
N ARG A 86 3.64 3.16 -10.30
CA ARG A 86 3.87 4.61 -10.53
C ARG A 86 4.34 4.90 -11.95
N LYS A 87 5.12 4.00 -12.56
CA LYS A 87 5.57 4.09 -13.96
C LYS A 87 4.41 4.11 -14.96
N ALA A 88 3.26 3.51 -14.60
CA ALA A 88 2.05 3.48 -15.41
C ALA A 88 1.02 4.56 -14.98
N GLY A 89 1.43 5.56 -14.19
CA GLY A 89 0.55 6.63 -13.73
C GLY A 89 -0.36 6.27 -12.54
N GLY A 90 -0.15 5.10 -11.94
CA GLY A 90 -0.83 4.66 -10.73
C GLY A 90 -0.19 5.13 -9.42
N LYS A 91 -0.67 4.62 -8.29
CA LYS A 91 -0.12 4.95 -6.95
C LYS A 91 0.90 3.93 -6.42
N GLY A 92 0.97 2.75 -7.02
CA GLY A 92 1.92 1.70 -6.67
C GLY A 92 1.66 1.07 -5.30
N LEU A 93 0.40 1.05 -4.85
CA LEU A 93 0.03 0.32 -3.65
C LEU A 93 0.12 -1.18 -3.92
N PHE A 94 0.51 -1.92 -2.90
CA PHE A 94 0.66 -3.35 -2.99
C PHE A 94 -0.68 -4.08 -2.89
N GLN A 95 -0.94 -4.99 -3.82
CA GLN A 95 -2.13 -5.84 -3.76
C GLN A 95 -1.77 -7.18 -3.07
N GLY A 96 -2.14 -7.33 -1.79
CA GLY A 96 -1.76 -8.51 -0.99
C GLY A 96 -2.13 -9.87 -1.62
N LYS A 97 -3.25 -9.95 -2.34
CA LYS A 97 -3.65 -11.14 -3.10
C LYS A 97 -2.71 -11.49 -4.25
N GLN A 98 -2.29 -10.48 -5.01
CA GLN A 98 -1.40 -10.69 -6.16
C GLN A 98 -0.05 -11.20 -5.66
N THR A 99 0.46 -10.57 -4.62
CA THR A 99 1.71 -10.94 -3.96
C THR A 99 1.72 -12.37 -3.47
N LEU A 100 0.68 -12.78 -2.75
CA LEU A 100 0.63 -14.15 -2.24
C LEU A 100 0.66 -15.17 -3.36
N LYS A 101 0.09 -14.85 -4.53
CA LYS A 101 0.21 -15.71 -5.70
C LYS A 101 1.63 -15.70 -6.24
N GLU A 102 2.22 -14.52 -6.43
CA GLU A 102 3.60 -14.38 -6.92
C GLU A 102 4.61 -15.13 -6.03
N GLU A 103 4.49 -14.99 -4.70
CA GLU A 103 5.37 -15.69 -3.75
C GLU A 103 5.16 -17.20 -3.77
N LYS A 104 3.91 -17.68 -3.80
CA LYS A 104 3.63 -19.12 -3.92
C LYS A 104 4.20 -19.71 -5.21
N HIS A 105 4.13 -18.97 -6.31
CA HIS A 105 4.74 -19.40 -7.56
C HIS A 105 6.27 -19.42 -7.47
N ALA A 106 6.88 -18.38 -6.91
CA ALA A 106 8.33 -18.31 -6.74
C ALA A 106 8.87 -19.46 -5.87
N LEU A 107 8.17 -19.79 -4.79
CA LEU A 107 8.52 -20.91 -3.90
C LEU A 107 8.36 -22.27 -4.60
N ALA A 108 7.27 -22.48 -5.34
CA ALA A 108 7.08 -23.71 -6.11
C ALA A 108 8.16 -23.90 -7.19
N ASP A 109 8.57 -22.81 -7.84
CA ASP A 109 9.66 -22.83 -8.83
C ASP A 109 11.01 -23.14 -8.17
N TYR A 110 11.25 -22.61 -6.97
CA TYR A 110 12.46 -22.92 -6.19
C TYR A 110 12.51 -24.40 -5.79
N GLU A 111 11.42 -24.95 -5.26
CA GLU A 111 11.32 -26.38 -4.91
C GLU A 111 11.60 -27.27 -6.11
N LYS A 112 10.97 -26.97 -7.26
CA LYS A 112 11.18 -27.72 -8.50
C LYS A 112 12.64 -27.65 -8.97
N THR A 113 13.24 -26.47 -8.94
CA THR A 113 14.65 -26.28 -9.33
C THR A 113 15.57 -27.07 -8.42
N MET A 114 15.34 -27.02 -7.11
CA MET A 114 16.10 -27.78 -6.12
C MET A 114 16.02 -29.28 -6.42
N LEU A 115 14.82 -29.84 -6.59
CA LEU A 115 14.64 -31.27 -6.91
C LEU A 115 15.41 -31.69 -8.18
N THR A 116 15.32 -30.89 -9.25
CA THR A 116 16.05 -31.19 -10.49
C THR A 116 17.57 -31.15 -10.35
N SER A 117 18.09 -30.33 -9.43
CA SER A 117 19.53 -30.24 -9.16
C SER A 117 20.07 -31.43 -8.35
N PHE A 118 19.23 -32.06 -7.52
CA PHE A 118 19.59 -33.28 -6.78
C PHE A 118 19.58 -34.51 -7.70
N ASP A 119 18.61 -34.64 -8.59
CA ASP A 119 18.50 -35.78 -9.51
C ASP A 119 19.66 -35.84 -10.52
N GLY A 120 20.22 -34.69 -10.90
CA GLY A 120 21.38 -34.59 -11.81
C GLY A 120 22.73 -34.94 -11.18
N SER A 121 22.79 -35.27 -9.89
CA SER A 121 24.03 -35.62 -9.16
C SER A 121 24.21 -37.13 -8.92
N GLN A 122 23.27 -37.96 -9.40
CA GLN A 122 23.30 -39.43 -9.31
C GLN A 122 23.75 -40.12 -10.61
N GLN A 123 24.34 -39.40 -11.57
CA GLN A 123 24.87 -39.95 -12.83
C GLN A 123 26.37 -39.69 -13.01
#